data_AF-A0A9N9N4H9-F1
#
_entry.id   AF-A0A9N9N4H9-F1
#
_cell.length_a   1.000
_cell.length_b   1.000
_cell.length_c   1.000
_cell.angle_alpha   90.00
_cell.angle_beta   90.00
_cell.angle_gamma   90.00
#
_symmetry.space_group_name_H-M   'P 1'
#
loop_
_entity.id
_entity.type
_entity.pdbx_description
1 polymer ?
#
loop_
_entity_poly.entity_id
_entity_poly.type
_entity_poly.pdbx_seq_one_letter_code
_entity_poly.pdbx_strand_id
1 'polypeptide(L)'
;EKTTETNDENEGSEEEIHCWYYYAKWFEKSVKNIKDNDKRVKNQQARTQVYNAILKHLSNITRENLRKKIQKARNIFKLFSKIGIKKVKRVQFYNANNISKLTGT
;
A
#
# COMPACT_ATOMS: atom_id res chain seq x y z
N GLU A 1 -8.62 2.45 -38.72
CA GLU A 1 -8.14 3.39 -37.70
C GLU A 1 -8.81 3.16 -36.37
N LYS A 2 -8.04 3.47 -35.33
CA LYS A 2 -8.27 3.44 -33.89
C LYS A 2 -9.50 4.24 -33.47
N THR A 3 -10.20 3.78 -32.43
CA THR A 3 -10.46 4.63 -31.26
C THR A 3 -10.72 3.77 -30.03
N THR A 4 -9.64 3.61 -29.27
CA THR A 4 -9.57 3.22 -27.86
C THR A 4 -9.88 4.45 -27.00
N GLU A 5 -10.81 4.37 -26.04
CA GLU A 5 -11.00 5.30 -24.91
C GLU A 5 -12.24 4.78 -24.15
N THR A 6 -12.19 4.23 -22.93
CA THR A 6 -11.64 4.78 -21.69
C THR A 6 -11.51 3.63 -20.66
N ASN A 7 -10.28 3.23 -20.30
CA ASN A 7 -10.01 2.27 -19.22
C ASN A 7 -9.09 2.84 -18.11
N ASP A 8 -8.66 4.09 -18.22
CA ASP A 8 -7.54 4.64 -17.42
C ASP A 8 -7.83 4.87 -15.92
N GLU A 9 -9.08 5.08 -15.50
CA GLU A 9 -9.34 5.50 -14.10
C GLU A 9 -9.39 4.33 -13.09
N ASN A 10 -9.68 3.10 -13.53
CA ASN A 10 -9.83 1.96 -12.62
C ASN A 10 -8.50 1.21 -12.41
N GLU A 11 -7.62 1.19 -13.42
CA GLU A 11 -6.33 0.51 -13.38
C GLU A 11 -5.37 1.20 -12.38
N GLY A 12 -5.35 2.53 -12.37
CA GLY A 12 -4.54 3.32 -11.42
C GLY A 12 -4.86 3.05 -9.94
N SER A 13 -6.11 2.69 -9.62
CA SER A 13 -6.49 2.36 -8.24
C SER A 13 -6.08 0.93 -7.80
N GLU A 14 -5.98 -0.03 -8.74
CA GLU A 14 -5.56 -1.41 -8.43
C GLU A 14 -4.06 -1.41 -8.14
N GLU A 15 -3.34 -0.75 -9.03
CA GLU A 15 -1.89 -0.58 -8.95
C GLU A 15 -1.53 0.20 -7.69
N GLU A 16 -2.28 1.23 -7.31
CA GLU A 16 -2.04 1.97 -6.07
C GLU A 16 -2.21 1.05 -4.84
N ILE A 17 -3.29 0.27 -4.76
CA ILE A 17 -3.54 -0.67 -3.66
C ILE A 17 -2.43 -1.72 -3.59
N HIS A 18 -2.02 -2.28 -4.74
CA HIS A 18 -0.91 -3.24 -4.82
C HIS A 18 0.41 -2.63 -4.37
N CYS A 19 0.75 -1.43 -4.85
CA CYS A 19 1.95 -0.69 -4.44
C CYS A 19 1.99 -0.50 -2.93
N TRP A 20 0.90 0.00 -2.33
CA TRP A 20 0.83 0.18 -0.87
C TRP A 20 0.91 -1.14 -0.10
N TYR A 21 0.27 -2.19 -0.59
CA TYR A 21 0.34 -3.52 0.02
C TYR A 21 1.78 -4.06 0.05
N TYR A 22 2.45 -4.06 -1.10
CA TYR A 22 3.82 -4.57 -1.19
C TYR A 22 4.81 -3.72 -0.42
N TYR A 23 4.62 -2.41 -0.42
CA TYR A 23 5.40 -1.48 0.39
C TYR A 23 5.28 -1.79 1.90
N ALA A 24 4.06 -1.97 2.41
CA ALA A 24 3.84 -2.34 3.81
C ALA A 24 4.40 -3.73 4.15
N LYS A 25 4.26 -4.70 3.23
CA LYS A 25 4.84 -6.04 3.39
C LYS A 25 6.37 -5.98 3.49
N TRP A 26 7.01 -5.22 2.60
CA TRP A 26 8.46 -4.99 2.64
C TRP A 26 8.86 -4.30 3.94
N PHE A 27 8.13 -3.27 4.38
CA PHE A 27 8.41 -2.56 5.63
C PHE A 27 8.40 -3.49 6.85
N GLU A 28 7.36 -4.30 7.03
CA GLU A 28 7.27 -5.24 8.16
C GLU A 28 8.34 -6.34 8.06
N LYS A 29 8.70 -6.78 6.84
CA LYS A 29 9.81 -7.73 6.63
C LYS A 29 11.16 -7.11 7.03
N SER A 30 11.42 -5.85 6.67
CA SER A 30 12.65 -5.14 7.04
C SER A 30 12.76 -4.95 8.56
N VAL A 31 11.66 -4.59 9.23
CA VAL A 31 11.61 -4.50 10.70
C VAL A 31 11.90 -5.86 11.33
N LYS A 32 11.30 -6.94 10.80
CA LYS A 32 11.55 -8.30 11.27
C LYS A 32 13.02 -8.69 11.08
N ASN A 33 13.60 -8.41 9.92
CA ASN A 33 15.00 -8.71 9.63
C ASN A 33 15.96 -8.03 10.62
N ILE A 34 15.73 -6.75 10.94
CA ILE A 34 16.53 -6.04 11.95
C ILE A 34 16.45 -6.75 13.31
N LYS A 35 15.24 -7.12 13.73
CA LYS A 35 15.04 -7.82 15.00
C LYS A 35 15.61 -9.24 15.02
N ASP A 36 15.65 -9.91 13.89
CA ASP A 36 16.20 -11.25 13.78
C ASP A 36 17.73 -11.22 13.79
N ASN A 37 18.34 -10.18 13.21
CA ASN A 37 19.79 -9.94 13.28
C ASN A 37 20.25 -9.46 14.67
N ASP A 38 19.45 -8.64 15.36
CA ASP A 38 19.74 -8.21 16.72
C ASP A 38 18.49 -8.28 17.62
N LYS A 39 18.44 -9.33 18.45
CA LYS A 39 17.34 -9.59 19.38
C LYS A 39 17.23 -8.53 20.50
N ARG A 40 18.26 -7.72 20.74
CA ARG A 40 18.25 -6.62 21.72
C ARG A 40 17.50 -5.40 21.21
N VAL A 41 17.36 -5.26 19.88
CA VAL A 41 16.68 -4.13 19.26
C VAL A 41 15.18 -4.19 19.55
N LYS A 42 14.69 -3.17 20.24
CA LYS A 42 13.25 -3.00 20.48
C LYS A 42 12.52 -2.74 19.16
N ASN A 43 11.26 -3.19 19.07
CA ASN A 43 10.44 -3.04 17.88
C ASN A 43 10.33 -1.57 17.38
N GLN A 44 10.23 -0.61 18.32
CA GLN A 44 10.20 0.80 17.98
C GLN A 44 11.53 1.28 17.37
N GLN A 45 12.66 0.80 17.87
CA GLN A 45 13.98 1.14 17.36
C GLN A 45 14.20 0.56 15.96
N ALA A 46 13.83 -0.71 15.74
CA ALA A 46 13.87 -1.33 14.41
C ALA A 46 13.01 -0.54 13.40
N ARG A 47 11.80 -0.13 13.78
CA ARG A 47 10.95 0.71 12.93
C ARG A 47 11.61 2.05 12.61
N THR A 48 12.16 2.73 13.61
CA THR A 48 12.88 4.01 13.42
C THR A 48 14.05 3.87 12.45
N GLN A 49 14.79 2.77 12.50
CA GLN A 49 15.87 2.51 11.54
C GLN A 49 15.35 2.38 10.11
N VAL A 50 14.27 1.62 9.89
CA VAL A 50 13.64 1.51 8.56
C VAL A 50 13.11 2.87 8.08
N TYR A 51 12.49 3.67 8.95
CA TYR A 51 12.05 5.02 8.61
C TYR A 51 13.22 5.92 8.17
N ASN A 52 14.31 5.92 8.91
CA ASN A 52 15.48 6.74 8.60
C ASN A 52 16.13 6.30 7.28
N ALA A 53 16.19 5.00 7.00
CA ALA A 53 16.66 4.47 5.73
C ALA A 53 15.82 4.99 4.55
N ILE A 54 14.48 4.93 4.67
CA ILE A 54 13.57 5.44 3.63
C ILE A 54 13.73 6.95 3.43
N LEU A 55 13.79 7.73 4.52
CA LEU A 55 13.98 9.19 4.45
C LEU A 55 15.29 9.56 3.77
N LYS A 56 16.37 8.80 3.99
CA LYS A 56 17.65 9.02 3.32
C LYS A 56 17.54 8.91 1.79
N HIS A 57 16.66 8.04 1.30
CA HIS A 57 16.40 7.87 -0.14
C HIS A 57 15.34 8.84 -0.67
N LEU A 58 14.51 9.42 0.21
CA LEU A 58 13.41 10.32 -0.13
C LEU A 58 13.62 11.67 0.57
N SER A 59 14.65 12.42 0.13
CA SER A 59 15.04 13.71 0.70
C SER A 59 13.94 14.78 0.68
N ASN A 60 12.88 14.57 -0.12
CA ASN A 60 11.84 15.56 -0.37
C ASN A 60 10.57 15.33 0.48
N ILE A 61 10.56 14.34 1.37
CA ILE A 61 9.39 13.98 2.18
C ILE A 61 9.68 14.19 3.66
N THR A 62 8.80 14.91 4.36
CA THR A 62 8.90 15.08 5.81
C THR A 62 8.60 13.77 6.54
N ARG A 63 9.19 13.61 7.73
CA ARG A 63 8.98 12.44 8.60
C ARG A 63 7.51 12.18 8.92
N GLU A 64 6.73 13.24 9.15
CA GLU A 64 5.30 13.13 9.42
C GLU A 64 4.51 12.61 8.23
N ASN A 65 4.79 13.13 7.03
CA ASN A 65 4.13 12.71 5.80
C ASN A 65 4.46 11.24 5.48
N LEU A 66 5.71 10.83 5.68
CA LEU A 66 6.11 9.44 5.54
C LEU A 66 5.36 8.54 6.53
N ARG A 67 5.19 8.98 7.79
CA ARG A 67 4.44 8.23 8.81
C ARG A 67 2.97 8.05 8.40
N LYS A 68 2.32 9.09 7.88
CA LYS A 68 0.94 9.02 7.36
C LYS A 68 0.83 8.02 6.21
N LYS A 69 1.78 8.07 5.24
CA LYS A 69 1.84 7.13 4.11
C LYS A 69 2.02 5.68 4.56
N ILE A 70 2.96 5.42 5.47
CA ILE A 70 3.16 4.07 6.03
C ILE A 70 1.93 3.59 6.79
N GLN A 71 1.24 4.47 7.52
CA GLN A 71 0.00 4.09 8.21
C GLN A 71 -1.11 3.70 7.22
N LYS A 72 -1.30 4.45 6.13
CA LYS A 72 -2.22 4.08 5.03
C LYS A 72 -1.86 2.70 4.48
N ALA A 73 -0.58 2.49 4.15
CA ALA A 73 -0.08 1.23 3.61
C ALA A 73 -0.33 0.05 4.55
N ARG A 74 -0.10 0.22 5.86
CA ARG A 74 -0.31 -0.83 6.86
C ARG A 74 -1.79 -1.18 7.04
N ASN A 75 -2.69 -0.20 6.94
CA ASN A 75 -4.12 -0.44 6.98
C ASN A 75 -4.56 -1.29 5.78
N ILE A 76 -4.09 -0.95 4.57
CA ILE A 76 -4.32 -1.72 3.34
C ILE A 76 -3.78 -3.15 3.51
N PHE A 77 -2.54 -3.30 3.96
CA PHE A 77 -1.94 -4.60 4.20
C PHE A 77 -2.73 -5.43 5.21
N LYS A 78 -3.17 -4.85 6.34
CA LYS A 78 -3.97 -5.56 7.36
C LYS A 78 -5.33 -6.01 6.83
N LEU A 79 -5.98 -5.21 5.99
CA LEU A 79 -7.26 -5.55 5.39
C LEU A 79 -7.11 -6.71 4.40
N PHE A 80 -6.19 -6.58 3.45
CA PHE A 80 -6.03 -7.55 2.37
C PHE A 80 -5.21 -8.79 2.76
N SER A 81 -4.42 -8.75 3.84
CA SER A 81 -3.81 -9.97 4.41
C SER A 81 -4.84 -10.93 4.99
N LYS A 82 -5.95 -10.42 5.55
CA LYS A 82 -7.05 -11.24 6.06
C LYS A 82 -7.98 -11.74 4.96
N ILE A 83 -8.30 -10.86 4.01
CA ILE A 83 -9.33 -11.08 3.00
C ILE A 83 -8.75 -11.77 1.74
N GLY A 84 -7.44 -11.63 1.54
CA GLY A 84 -6.69 -12.06 0.36
C GLY A 84 -6.57 -10.94 -0.67
N ILE A 85 -5.35 -10.68 -1.16
CA ILE A 85 -5.07 -9.65 -2.16
C ILE A 85 -5.82 -9.87 -3.48
N LYS A 86 -6.13 -11.14 -3.81
CA LYS A 86 -6.94 -11.50 -4.98
C LYS A 86 -8.35 -10.90 -4.96
N LYS A 87 -8.85 -10.50 -3.79
CA LYS A 87 -10.17 -9.86 -3.65
C LYS A 87 -10.15 -8.34 -3.90
N VAL A 88 -8.98 -7.73 -4.11
CA VAL A 88 -8.86 -6.31 -4.54
C VAL A 88 -9.64 -6.09 -5.84
N LYS A 89 -9.46 -6.97 -6.84
CA LYS A 89 -10.20 -6.94 -8.11
C LYS A 89 -11.72 -6.98 -7.92
N ARG A 90 -12.20 -7.71 -6.90
CA ARG A 90 -13.63 -7.77 -6.58
C ARG A 90 -14.13 -6.44 -6.01
N VAL A 91 -13.35 -5.79 -5.13
CA VAL A 91 -13.69 -4.47 -4.59
C VAL A 91 -13.79 -3.43 -5.71
N GLN A 92 -12.93 -3.50 -6.71
CA GLN A 92 -13.01 -2.61 -7.88
C GLN A 92 -14.22 -2.90 -8.76
N PHE A 93 -14.54 -4.17 -9.01
CA PHE A 93 -15.71 -4.53 -9.81
C PHE A 93 -17.01 -3.98 -9.19
N TYR A 94 -17.12 -4.01 -7.86
CA TYR A 94 -18.26 -3.47 -7.11
C TYR A 94 -18.03 -2.03 -6.57
N ASN A 95 -17.14 -1.25 -7.19
CA ASN A 95 -17.02 0.18 -6.93
C ASN A 95 -18.34 0.90 -7.23
N ALA A 96 -18.72 1.88 -6.41
CA ALA A 96 -19.89 2.73 -6.62
C ALA A 96 -20.01 3.27 -8.06
N ASN A 97 -18.90 3.63 -8.71
CA ASN A 97 -18.89 4.07 -10.11
C ASN A 97 -19.30 2.95 -11.08
N ASN A 98 -18.84 1.72 -10.85
CA ASN A 98 -19.21 0.57 -11.68
C ASN A 98 -20.65 0.11 -11.42
N ILE A 99 -21.12 0.20 -10.17
CA ILE A 99 -22.51 -0.09 -9.82
C ILE A 99 -23.45 0.96 -10.43
N SER A 100 -23.08 2.24 -10.34
CA SER A 100 -23.85 3.36 -10.93
C SER A 100 -24.08 3.17 -12.44
N LYS A 101 -23.05 2.71 -13.17
CA LYS A 101 -23.16 2.37 -14.60
C LYS A 101 -24.15 1.23 -14.89
N LEU A 102 -24.40 0.33 -13.93
CA LEU A 102 -25.35 -0.77 -14.07
C LEU A 102 -26.78 -0.38 -13.68
N THR A 103 -26.95 0.68 -12.90
CA THR A 103 -28.27 1.16 -12.42
C THR A 103 -28.85 2.30 -13.26
N GLY A 104 -28.37 2.50 -14.49
CA GLY A 104 -28.95 3.44 -15.44
C GLY A 104 -30.25 2.90 -16.05
N THR A 105 -31.39 3.25 -15.43
CA THR A 105 -32.74 3.24 -16.03
C THR A 105 -33.43 4.55 -15.70
#